data_AF-A0A971A2G0-F1
#
_entry.id   AF-A0A971A2G0-F1
#
_cell.length_a   1.000
_cell.length_b   1.000
_cell.length_c   1.000
_cell.angle_alpha   90.00
_cell.angle_beta   90.00
_cell.angle_gamma   90.00
#
_symmetry.space_group_name_H-M   'P 1'
#
loop_
_entity.id
_entity.type
_entity.pdbx_description
1 polymer ?
#
loop_
_entity_poly.entity_id
_entity_poly.type
_entity_poly.pdbx_seq_one_letter_code
_entity_poly.pdbx_strand_id
1 'polypeptide(L)' 'MKLPEGDRAIIDAEKLRDYLLSPSHPVGRFKAAFFASLGYTQANWTQF' A
#
# COMPACT_ATOMS: atom_id res chain seq x y z
N MET A 1 -9.78 12.58 12.80
CA MET A 1 -8.56 13.24 13.32
C MET A 1 -7.50 13.18 12.23
N LYS A 2 -6.78 14.27 11.97
CA LYS A 2 -5.66 14.28 11.01
C LYS A 2 -4.38 13.83 11.73
N LEU A 3 -3.54 13.05 11.05
CA LEU A 3 -2.21 12.71 11.56
C LEU A 3 -1.31 13.96 11.48
N PRO A 4 -0.52 14.26 12.53
CA PRO A 4 0.53 15.26 12.43
C PRO A 4 1.47 14.93 11.26
N GLU A 5 1.84 15.94 10.47
CA GLU A 5 2.78 15.82 9.34
C GLU A 5 2.44 14.73 8.30
N GLY A 6 1.16 14.37 8.13
CA GLY A 6 0.73 13.31 7.22
C GLY A 6 1.18 13.52 5.76
N ASP A 7 1.25 14.78 5.31
CA ASP A 7 1.69 15.14 3.96
C ASP A 7 3.21 14.95 3.74
N ARG A 8 3.98 14.71 4.81
CA ARG A 8 5.42 14.44 4.78
C ARG A 8 5.76 12.97 5.03
N ALA A 9 4.76 12.09 5.11
CA ALA A 9 4.98 10.68 5.34
C ALA A 9 5.75 10.06 4.16
N ILE A 10 6.83 9.34 4.45
CA ILE A 10 7.63 8.59 3.48
C ILE A 10 7.43 7.11 3.76
N ILE A 11 7.19 6.33 2.71
CA ILE A 11 7.10 4.86 2.77
C ILE A 11 8.12 4.25 1.81
N ASP A 12 8.82 3.22 2.26
CA ASP A 12 9.73 2.47 1.41
C ASP A 12 8.97 1.70 0.33
N ALA A 13 9.56 1.64 -0.87
CA ALA A 13 9.01 0.93 -2.01
C ALA A 13 8.67 -0.54 -1.71
N GLU A 14 9.53 -1.23 -0.97
CA GLU A 14 9.32 -2.63 -0.55
C GLU A 14 8.09 -2.75 0.35
N LYS A 15 7.92 -1.84 1.32
CA LYS A 15 6.76 -1.87 2.22
C LYS A 15 5.46 -1.55 1.50
N LEU A 16 5.50 -0.70 0.47
CA LEU A 16 4.37 -0.42 -0.39
C LEU A 16 4.04 -1.64 -1.27
N ARG A 17 5.00 -2.13 -2.04
CA ARG A 17 4.80 -3.20 -3.02
C ARG A 17 4.59 -4.57 -2.37
N ASP A 18 5.48 -4.96 -1.46
CA ASP A 18 5.62 -6.34 -0.99
C ASP A 18 4.87 -6.61 0.33
N TYR A 19 4.43 -5.55 1.01
CA TYR A 19 3.55 -5.65 2.19
C TYR A 19 2.16 -5.07 1.94
N LEU A 20 2.04 -3.79 1.58
CA LEU A 20 0.74 -3.09 1.52
C LEU A 20 -0.13 -3.60 0.36
N LEU A 21 0.49 -3.83 -0.80
CA LEU A 21 -0.18 -4.24 -2.04
C LEU A 21 -0.03 -5.73 -2.35
N SER A 22 0.57 -6.51 -1.43
CA SER A 22 0.82 -7.94 -1.63
C SER A 22 -0.37 -8.80 -1.16
N PRO A 23 -1.06 -9.52 -2.07
CA PRO A 23 -2.15 -10.42 -1.72
C PRO A 23 -1.66 -11.71 -1.05
N SER A 24 -0.38 -12.06 -1.20
CA SER A 24 0.22 -13.25 -0.59
C SER A 24 0.83 -12.98 0.80
N HIS A 25 0.99 -11.71 1.20
CA HIS A 25 1.63 -11.40 2.48
C HIS A 25 0.76 -11.89 3.66
N PRO A 26 1.33 -12.68 4.59
CA PRO A 26 0.56 -13.35 5.66
C PRO A 26 -0.16 -12.36 6.60
N VAL A 27 0.38 -11.16 6.75
CA VAL A 27 -0.25 -10.05 7.51
C VAL A 27 -0.91 -9.00 6.59
N GLY A 28 -0.26 -8.60 5.49
CA GLY A 28 -0.67 -7.50 4.63
C GLY A 28 -1.83 -7.79 3.66
N ARG A 29 -2.16 -9.06 3.39
CA ARG A 29 -3.15 -9.44 2.35
C ARG A 29 -4.51 -8.73 2.43
N PHE A 30 -4.98 -8.44 3.64
CA PHE A 30 -6.26 -7.74 3.84
C PHE A 30 -6.18 -6.27 3.43
N LYS A 31 -5.01 -5.64 3.56
CA LYS A 31 -4.76 -4.29 3.05
C LYS A 31 -4.70 -4.32 1.52
N ALA A 32 -4.02 -5.30 0.94
CA ALA A 32 -3.95 -5.47 -0.50
C ALA A 32 -5.35 -5.59 -1.14
N ALA A 33 -6.28 -6.33 -0.52
CA ALA A 33 -7.66 -6.43 -0.99
C ALA A 33 -8.39 -5.07 -1.01
N PHE A 34 -8.17 -4.23 0.01
CA PHE A 34 -8.74 -2.88 0.06
C PHE A 34 -8.16 -1.97 -1.04
N PHE A 35 -6.84 -1.97 -1.21
CA PHE A 35 -6.21 -1.13 -2.24
C PHE A 35 -6.53 -1.61 -3.66
N ALA A 36 -6.68 -2.91 -3.86
CA ALA A 36 -7.09 -3.49 -5.14
C ALA A 36 -8.51 -3.06 -5.54
N SER A 37 -9.44 -2.86 -4.58
CA SER A 37 -10.77 -2.34 -4.90
C SER A 37 -10.75 -0.89 -5.38
N LEU A 38 -9.65 -0.17 -5.13
CA LEU A 38 -9.36 1.18 -5.63
C LEU A 38 -8.49 1.17 -6.90
N GLY A 39 -8.10 -0.01 -7.40
CA GLY A 39 -7.27 -0.16 -8.59
C GLY A 39 -5.75 -0.20 -8.34
N TYR A 40 -5.30 -0.15 -7.09
CA TYR A 40 -3.88 -0.25 -6.75
C TYR A 40 -3.48 -1.68 -6.43
N THR A 41 -2.46 -2.17 -7.13
CA THR A 41 -1.97 -3.54 -7.04
C THR A 41 -0.44 -3.56 -7.05
N GLN A 42 0.13 -4.71 -6.69
CA GLN A 42 1.58 -4.90 -6.77
C GLN A 42 2.14 -4.68 -8.19
N ALA A 43 1.36 -4.96 -9.24
CA ALA A 43 1.81 -4.83 -10.63
C ALA A 43 1.88 -3.37 -11.11
N ASN A 44 1.09 -2.47 -10.51
CA ASN A 44 0.96 -1.08 -10.92
C ASN A 44 1.27 -0.09 -9.78
N TRP A 45 2.10 -0.51 -8.83
CA TRP A 45 2.41 0.24 -7.61
C TRP A 45 3.12 1.60 -7.83
N THR A 46 3.61 1.88 -9.04
CA THR A 46 4.25 3.16 -9.43
C THR A 46 3.37 4.07 -10.28
N GLN A 47 2.09 3.76 -10.46
CA GLN A 47 1.19 4.62 -11.24
C GLN A 47 0.86 5.92 -10.49
N PHE A 48 0.95 7.04 -11.20
CA PHE A 48 0.54 8.38 -10.78
C PHE A 48 -0.90 8.67 -11.22
#